data_AF-R6ZF54-F1
#
_entry.id   AF-R6ZF54-F1
#
_cell.length_a   1.000
_cell.length_b   1.000
_cell.length_c   1.000
_cell.angle_alpha   90.00
_cell.angle_beta   90.00
_cell.angle_gamma   90.00
#
_symmetry.space_group_name_H-M   'P 1'
#
loop_
_entity.id
_entity.type
_entity.pdbx_description
1 polymer ?
#
loop_
_entity_poly.entity_id
_entity_poly.type
_entity_poly.pdbx_seq_one_letter_code
_entity_poly.pdbx_strand_id
1 'polypeptide(L)' 'MDPSVFPGTGTPEPGGVTFDQLRRAVTLVCDRANIVGCDVNELSPHYDLSGASTAAACKIVREMALALQRQDQEKHR' A
#
# COMPACT_ATOMS: atom_id res chain seq x y z
N MET A 1 -8.72 -1.20 2.87
CA MET A 1 -8.35 -0.37 4.05
C MET A 1 -9.63 0.26 4.54
N ASP A 2 -9.81 0.43 5.85
CA ASP A 2 -11.07 0.97 6.37
C ASP A 2 -11.40 2.36 5.78
N PRO A 3 -12.66 2.65 5.41
CA PRO A 3 -13.07 3.93 4.83
C PRO A 3 -12.81 5.14 5.74
N SER A 4 -12.69 4.96 7.05
CA SER A 4 -12.27 6.03 7.96
C SER A 4 -10.84 6.52 7.69
N VAL A 5 -10.04 5.71 6.99
CA VAL A 5 -8.64 5.99 6.63
C VAL A 5 -8.45 6.17 5.12
N PHE A 6 -9.19 5.42 4.30
CA PHE A 6 -9.12 5.47 2.85
C PHE A 6 -10.50 5.58 2.20
N PRO A 7 -11.19 6.73 2.35
CA PRO A 7 -12.48 6.95 1.71
C PRO A 7 -12.36 7.15 0.19
N GLY A 8 -11.17 7.49 -0.32
CA GLY A 8 -10.90 7.80 -1.72
C GLY A 8 -10.84 6.57 -2.63
N THR A 9 -11.93 5.80 -2.70
CA THR A 9 -12.08 4.61 -3.55
C THR A 9 -13.50 4.52 -4.10
N GLY A 10 -13.69 3.80 -5.22
CA GLY A 10 -14.99 3.66 -5.87
C GLY A 10 -16.01 2.84 -5.06
N THR A 11 -15.54 1.97 -4.15
CA THR A 11 -16.41 1.08 -3.36
C THR A 11 -15.95 1.00 -1.89
N PRO A 12 -16.22 2.03 -1.06
CA PRO A 12 -15.83 1.98 0.35
C PRO A 12 -16.57 0.87 1.11
N GLU A 13 -15.81 -0.02 1.77
CA GLU A 13 -16.35 -1.14 2.56
C GLU A 13 -15.95 -1.02 4.04
N PRO A 14 -16.89 -0.91 4.99
CA PRO A 14 -16.60 -0.82 6.42
C PRO A 14 -15.92 -2.07 7.00
N GLY A 15 -15.10 -1.90 8.05
CA GLY A 15 -14.47 -3.02 8.77
C GLY A 15 -13.13 -3.46 8.17
N GLY A 16 -12.54 -2.61 7.31
CA GLY A 16 -11.25 -2.87 6.71
C GLY A 16 -10.07 -2.81 7.70
N VAL A 17 -8.91 -3.26 7.24
CA VAL A 17 -7.66 -3.14 8.01
C VAL A 17 -7.25 -1.67 8.18
N THR A 18 -6.53 -1.39 9.27
CA THR A 18 -5.88 -0.08 9.49
C THR A 18 -4.70 0.12 8.53
N PHE A 19 -4.29 1.38 8.35
CA PHE A 19 -3.12 1.73 7.53
C PHE A 19 -1.87 0.96 7.93
N ASP A 20 -1.59 0.89 9.22
CA ASP A 20 -0.36 0.28 9.73
C ASP A 20 -0.37 -1.24 9.60
N GLN A 21 -1.55 -1.88 9.69
CA GLN A 21 -1.69 -3.31 9.40
C GLN A 21 -1.39 -3.61 7.93
N LEU A 22 -1.98 -2.82 7.01
CA LEU A 22 -1.73 -2.97 5.58
C LEU A 22 -0.24 -2.72 5.26
N ARG A 23 0.32 -1.62 5.75
CA ARG A 23 1.74 -1.25 5.56
C ARG A 23 2.68 -2.38 6.00
N ARG A 24 2.48 -2.93 7.20
CA ARG A 24 3.32 -4.04 7.69
C ARG A 24 3.15 -5.29 6.83
N ALA A 25 1.93 -5.62 6.42
CA ALA A 25 1.66 -6.79 5.60
C ALA A 25 2.34 -6.68 4.23
N VAL A 26 2.21 -5.55 3.53
CA VAL A 26 2.83 -5.37 2.20
C VAL A 26 4.35 -5.35 2.29
N THR A 27 4.94 -4.69 3.29
CA THR A 27 6.40 -4.70 3.50
C THR A 27 6.91 -6.12 3.79
N LEU A 28 6.20 -6.88 4.63
CA LEU A 28 6.56 -8.27 4.93
C LEU A 28 6.53 -9.15 3.68
N VAL A 29 5.48 -9.03 2.85
CA VAL A 29 5.37 -9.79 1.60
C VAL A 29 6.49 -9.40 0.63
N CYS A 30 6.72 -8.11 0.41
CA CYS A 30 7.78 -7.62 -0.47
C CYS A 30 9.18 -8.03 -0.01
N ASP A 31 9.42 -8.18 1.30
CA ASP A 31 10.71 -8.62 1.85
C ASP A 31 10.95 -10.13 1.74
N ARG A 32 9.88 -10.94 1.72
CA ARG A 32 9.98 -12.41 1.90
C ARG A 32 9.63 -13.19 0.65
N ALA A 33 8.73 -12.69 -0.18
CA ALA A 33 8.29 -13.37 -1.39
C ALA A 33 9.16 -12.97 -2.59
N ASN A 34 9.29 -13.88 -3.56
CA ASN A 34 9.90 -13.57 -4.85
C ASN A 34 8.90 -12.83 -5.76
N ILE A 35 8.75 -11.52 -5.54
CA ILE A 35 7.83 -10.67 -6.30
C ILE A 35 8.48 -10.26 -7.62
N VAL A 36 7.86 -10.64 -8.74
CA VAL A 36 8.30 -10.25 -10.11
C VAL A 36 7.52 -9.07 -10.68
N GLY A 37 6.48 -8.61 -9.97
CA GLY A 37 5.66 -7.46 -10.32
C GLY A 37 4.59 -7.21 -9.25
N CYS A 38 4.21 -5.95 -9.06
CA CYS A 38 3.17 -5.53 -8.13
C CYS A 38 2.46 -4.26 -8.64
N ASP A 39 1.20 -4.08 -8.21
CA ASP A 39 0.39 -2.92 -8.56
C ASP A 39 -0.44 -2.46 -7.34
N VAL A 40 -0.87 -1.20 -7.32
CA VAL A 40 -1.78 -0.61 -6.33
C VAL A 40 -2.94 0.04 -7.08
N ASN A 41 -4.14 -0.51 -6.90
CA ASN A 41 -5.35 -0.10 -7.61
C ASN A 41 -6.37 0.63 -6.72
N GLU A 42 -7.48 1.03 -7.32
CA GLU A 42 -8.69 1.55 -6.65
C GLU A 42 -8.55 2.90 -5.92
N LEU A 43 -7.43 3.62 -6.07
CA LEU A 43 -7.33 5.01 -5.65
C LEU A 43 -8.21 5.91 -6.53
N SER A 44 -9.13 6.62 -5.91
CA SER A 44 -10.03 7.60 -6.52
C SER A 44 -9.92 8.93 -5.78
N PRO A 45 -8.95 9.81 -6.13
CA PRO A 45 -8.65 11.03 -5.37
C PRO A 45 -9.83 12.00 -5.25
N HIS A 46 -10.74 11.99 -6.22
CA HIS A 46 -11.92 12.86 -6.24
C HIS A 46 -12.94 12.52 -5.15
N TYR A 47 -12.91 11.32 -4.58
CA TYR A 47 -13.77 10.94 -3.46
C TYR A 47 -13.19 11.35 -2.08
N ASP A 48 -11.92 11.77 -2.02
CA ASP A 48 -11.27 12.21 -0.78
C ASP A 48 -10.61 13.58 -0.95
N LEU A 49 -11.40 14.62 -0.69
CA LEU A 49 -10.94 16.01 -0.76
C LEU A 49 -9.87 16.37 0.27
N SER A 50 -9.71 15.56 1.33
CA SER A 50 -8.62 15.79 2.30
C SER A 50 -7.25 15.42 1.74
N GLY A 51 -7.22 14.60 0.68
CA GLY A 51 -6.00 14.05 0.10
C GLY A 51 -5.36 12.92 0.92
N ALA A 52 -5.98 12.51 2.03
CA ALA A 52 -5.44 11.47 2.92
C ALA A 52 -5.27 10.12 2.20
N SER A 53 -6.22 9.72 1.38
CA SER A 53 -6.19 8.48 0.59
C SER A 53 -5.03 8.50 -0.40
N THR A 54 -4.83 9.61 -1.11
CA THR A 54 -3.69 9.78 -2.01
C THR A 54 -2.37 9.69 -1.26
N ALA A 55 -2.24 10.36 -0.11
CA ALA A 55 -1.04 10.29 0.72
C ALA A 55 -0.77 8.87 1.26
N ALA A 56 -1.83 8.16 1.68
CA ALA A 56 -1.74 6.79 2.15
C ALA A 56 -1.30 5.83 1.02
N ALA A 57 -1.88 5.94 -0.17
CA ALA A 57 -1.48 5.15 -1.35
C ALA A 57 -0.01 5.40 -1.72
N CYS A 58 0.41 6.68 -1.81
CA CYS A 58 1.80 7.04 -2.08
C CYS A 58 2.76 6.46 -1.03
N LYS A 59 2.38 6.47 0.25
CA LYS A 59 3.18 5.89 1.32
C LYS A 59 3.30 4.37 1.15
N ILE A 60 2.21 3.66 0.84
CA ILE A 60 2.24 2.22 0.59
C ILE A 60 3.16 1.89 -0.59
N VAL A 61 3.02 2.58 -1.72
CA VAL A 61 3.90 2.39 -2.90
C VAL A 61 5.37 2.60 -2.54
N ARG A 62 5.69 3.67 -1.80
CA ARG A 62 7.06 3.93 -1.35
C ARG A 62 7.60 2.79 -0.46
N GLU A 63 6.82 2.30 0.49
CA GLU A 63 7.26 1.21 1.38
C GLU A 63 7.45 -0.11 0.61
N MET A 64 6.60 -0.40 -0.38
CA MET A 64 6.76 -1.55 -1.27
C MET A 64 8.04 -1.43 -2.09
N ALA A 65 8.32 -0.27 -2.70
CA ALA A 65 9.53 -0.05 -3.50
C ALA A 65 10.81 -0.23 -2.66
N LEU A 66 10.84 0.32 -1.44
CA LEU A 66 11.98 0.17 -0.53
C LEU A 66 12.19 -1.29 -0.08
N ALA A 67 11.11 -2.04 0.14
CA ALA A 67 11.17 -3.46 0.51
C ALA A 67 11.70 -4.31 -0.65
N LEU A 68 11.15 -4.13 -1.85
CA LEU A 68 11.59 -4.84 -3.05
C LEU A 68 13.07 -4.56 -3.37
N GLN A 69 13.51 -3.30 -3.22
CA GLN A 69 14.92 -2.95 -3.41
C GLN A 69 15.83 -3.69 -2.43
N ARG A 70 15.46 -3.81 -1.15
CA ARG A 70 16.26 -4.56 -0.16
C ARG A 70 16.36 -6.05 -0.53
N GLN A 71 15.25 -6.65 -0.93
CA GLN A 71 15.18 -8.05 -1.35
C GLN A 71 16.10 -8.31 -2.56
N ASP A 72 16.14 -7.38 -3.52
CA ASP A 72 17.02 -7.47 -4.69
C ASP A 72 18.51 -7.35 -4.33
N GLN A 73 18.87 -6.45 -3.41
CA GLN A 73 20.26 -6.32 -2.92
C GLN A 73 20.72 -7.57 -2.17
N GLU A 74 19.83 -8.23 -1.42
CA GLU A 74 20.14 -9.47 -0.69
C GLU A 74 20.34 -10.66 -1.64
N LYS A 75 19.66 -10.70 -2.78
CA LYS A 75 19.86 -11.74 -3.82
C LYS A 75 21.23 -11.66 -4.51
N HIS A 76 21.82 -10.47 -4.57
CA HIS A 76 23.09 -10.20 -5.25
C HIS A 76 24.29 -10.12 -4.29
N ARG A 77 24.10 -10.42 -2.99
CA ARG A 77 25.17 -10.60 -2.01
C ARG A 77 25.57 -12.07 -1.90
#